data_AF-A0A1E8FGZ4-F1
#
_entry.id   AF-A0A1E8FGZ4-F1
#
_cell.length_a   1.000
_cell.length_b   1.000
_cell.length_c   1.000
_cell.angle_alpha   90.00
_cell.angle_beta   90.00
_cell.angle_gamma   90.00
#
_symmetry.space_group_name_H-M   'P 1'
#
loop_
_entity.id
_entity.type
_entity.pdbx_description
1 polymer ?
#
loop_
_entity_poly.entity_id
_entity_poly.type
_entity_poly.pdbx_seq_one_letter_code
_entity_poly.pdbx_strand_id
1 'polypeptide(L)'
;MVNATMDLLINSLLVWIQLHTEYDTRSLPHPQVIMMTPKELTSELYADAPALAPANGIDHRINALYAFETGESGTIFIKHPTLVEDSDRFASPLDNPKFREILLHELIHHVQWHTGEAQQWQCPKQGETEAYLLGAKYLEQHDTADPLYDRWFWANSYAIC
;
A
#
# COMPACT_ATOMS: atom_id res chain seq x y z
N MET A 1 21.35 -1.98 4.81
CA MET A 1 21.29 -0.76 5.64
C MET A 1 19.86 -0.29 5.61
N VAL A 2 19.16 -0.34 6.75
CA VAL A 2 17.76 0.09 6.84
C VAL A 2 17.73 1.62 6.77
N ASN A 3 16.84 2.17 5.94
CA ASN A 3 16.69 3.61 5.76
C ASN A 3 15.86 4.18 6.92
N ALA A 4 16.52 4.76 7.93
CA ALA A 4 15.88 5.26 9.15
C ALA A 4 14.70 6.22 8.91
N THR A 5 14.70 6.95 7.79
CA THR A 5 13.59 7.83 7.40
C THR A 5 12.34 7.02 7.01
N MET A 6 12.51 5.89 6.31
CA MET A 6 11.41 5.01 5.97
C MET A 6 10.84 4.32 7.21
N ASP A 7 11.69 3.89 8.15
CA ASP A 7 11.22 3.28 9.41
C ASP A 7 10.37 4.22 10.24
N LEU A 8 10.74 5.50 10.30
CA LEU A 8 9.95 6.53 10.98
C LEU A 8 8.59 6.75 10.30
N LEU A 9 8.56 6.73 8.97
CA LEU A 9 7.32 6.82 8.21
C LEU A 9 6.42 5.61 8.47
N ILE A 10 6.95 4.39 8.38
CA ILE A 10 6.22 3.15 8.69
C ILE A 10 5.64 3.20 10.10
N ASN A 11 6.45 3.53 11.10
CA ASN A 11 6.00 3.69 12.49
C ASN A 11 4.84 4.69 12.60
N SER A 12 4.98 5.85 11.96
CA SER A 12 3.95 6.90 12.00
C SER A 12 2.62 6.43 11.38
N LEU A 13 2.69 5.68 10.28
CA LEU A 13 1.50 5.14 9.62
C LEU A 13 0.89 3.98 10.41
N LEU A 14 1.68 3.09 11.01
CA LEU A 14 1.19 2.04 11.90
C LEU A 14 0.47 2.63 13.12
N VAL A 15 1.03 3.66 13.75
CA VAL A 15 0.35 4.40 14.83
C VAL A 15 -0.95 5.02 14.33
N TRP A 16 -0.95 5.59 13.12
CA TRP A 16 -2.19 6.11 12.54
C TRP A 16 -3.25 5.02 12.34
N ILE A 17 -2.87 3.82 11.87
CA ILE A 17 -3.79 2.67 11.73
C ILE A 17 -4.38 2.34 13.11
N GLN A 18 -3.55 2.16 14.14
CA GLN A 18 -4.01 1.85 15.49
C GLN A 18 -4.96 2.91 16.08
N LEU A 19 -4.81 4.19 15.72
CA LEU A 19 -5.71 5.25 16.17
C LEU A 19 -7.06 5.26 15.46
N HIS A 20 -7.19 4.55 14.33
CA HIS A 20 -8.36 4.59 13.46
C HIS A 20 -9.00 3.23 13.19
N THR A 21 -8.46 2.15 13.77
CA THR A 21 -8.99 0.78 13.72
C THR A 21 -8.85 0.11 15.08
N GLU A 22 -9.31 -1.14 15.20
CA GLU A 22 -9.15 -1.96 16.41
C GLU A 22 -7.84 -2.77 16.41
N TYR A 23 -6.98 -2.59 15.39
CA TYR A 23 -5.73 -3.35 15.29
C TYR A 23 -4.68 -2.87 16.31
N ASP A 24 -4.03 -3.82 17.00
CA ASP A 24 -2.86 -3.54 17.81
C ASP A 24 -1.59 -3.63 16.97
N THR A 25 -1.01 -2.48 16.62
CA THR A 25 0.18 -2.42 15.76
C THR A 25 1.51 -2.33 16.53
N ARG A 26 1.48 -2.26 17.87
CA ARG A 26 2.66 -1.89 18.70
C ARG A 26 3.82 -2.88 18.63
N SER A 27 3.51 -4.15 18.40
CA SER A 27 4.49 -5.24 18.35
C SER A 27 4.62 -5.88 16.98
N LEU A 28 4.01 -5.27 15.95
CA LEU A 28 4.10 -5.82 14.60
C LEU A 28 5.51 -5.57 14.03
N PRO A 29 6.13 -6.61 13.44
CA PRO A 29 7.41 -6.42 12.78
C PRO A 29 7.23 -5.56 11.53
N HIS A 30 8.19 -4.70 11.21
CA HIS A 30 8.08 -3.88 10.01
C HIS A 30 8.24 -4.74 8.74
N PRO A 31 7.40 -4.51 7.70
CA PRO A 31 7.66 -5.10 6.40
C PRO A 31 8.90 -4.46 5.75
N GLN A 32 9.57 -5.22 4.89
CA GLN A 32 10.59 -4.63 4.02
C GLN A 32 9.92 -3.77 2.96
N VAL A 33 10.38 -2.54 2.73
CA VAL A 33 9.87 -1.68 1.65
C VAL A 33 10.89 -1.60 0.53
N ILE A 34 10.51 -2.04 -0.67
CA ILE A 34 11.33 -2.02 -1.88
C ILE A 34 10.71 -1.04 -2.88
N MET A 35 11.40 0.05 -3.15
CA MET A 35 10.97 1.04 -4.12
C MET A 35 11.32 0.59 -5.53
N MET A 36 10.36 0.71 -6.45
CA MET A 36 10.45 0.20 -7.81
C MET A 36 9.97 1.24 -8.84
N THR A 37 10.46 1.10 -10.07
CA THR A 37 9.87 1.75 -11.24
C THR A 37 8.53 1.07 -11.61
N PRO A 38 7.65 1.73 -12.38
CA PRO A 38 6.39 1.13 -12.84
C PRO A 38 6.58 -0.18 -13.61
N LYS A 39 7.68 -0.28 -14.38
CA LYS A 39 7.99 -1.48 -15.17
C LYS A 39 8.42 -2.64 -14.27
N GLU A 40 9.20 -2.38 -13.23
CA GLU A 40 9.59 -3.38 -12.23
C GLU A 40 8.37 -3.85 -11.44
N LEU A 41 7.51 -2.95 -10.94
CA LEU A 41 6.26 -3.32 -10.28
C LEU A 41 5.36 -4.20 -11.16
N THR A 42 5.23 -3.83 -12.44
CA THR A 42 4.44 -4.63 -13.39
C THR A 42 5.07 -6.01 -13.55
N SER A 43 6.39 -6.08 -13.68
CA SER A 43 7.09 -7.36 -13.83
C SER A 43 6.96 -8.23 -12.58
N GLU A 44 6.94 -7.63 -11.39
CA GLU A 44 6.70 -8.30 -10.11
C GLU A 44 5.28 -8.87 -10.04
N LEU A 45 4.23 -8.08 -10.34
CA LEU A 45 2.84 -8.58 -10.32
C LEU A 45 2.63 -9.76 -11.27
N TYR A 46 3.21 -9.68 -12.48
CA TYR A 46 3.00 -10.66 -13.54
C TYR A 46 4.07 -11.75 -13.57
N ALA A 47 4.90 -11.91 -12.54
CA ALA A 47 5.99 -12.88 -12.51
C ALA A 47 5.51 -14.32 -12.79
N ASP A 48 4.36 -14.70 -12.21
CA ASP A 48 3.76 -16.04 -12.38
C ASP A 48 2.86 -16.16 -13.63
N ALA A 49 2.52 -15.05 -14.27
CA ALA A 49 1.71 -15.02 -15.48
C ALA A 49 2.18 -13.95 -16.49
N PRO A 50 3.41 -14.05 -17.04
CA PRO A 50 3.98 -12.99 -17.88
C PRO A 50 3.15 -12.69 -19.14
N ALA A 51 2.39 -13.68 -19.63
CA ALA A 51 1.52 -13.54 -20.80
C ALA A 51 0.34 -12.58 -20.58
N LEU A 52 0.00 -12.27 -19.32
CA LEU A 52 -1.07 -11.33 -18.96
C LEU A 52 -0.58 -9.88 -18.82
N ALA A 53 0.74 -9.66 -18.86
CA ALA A 53 1.31 -8.32 -18.72
C ALA A 53 0.91 -7.43 -19.93
N PRO A 54 0.67 -6.12 -19.70
CA PRO A 54 0.40 -5.17 -20.78
C PRO A 54 1.51 -5.15 -21.84
N ALA A 55 1.14 -4.92 -23.11
CA ALA A 55 2.09 -4.95 -24.23
C ALA A 55 3.21 -3.90 -24.12
N ASN A 56 2.94 -2.76 -23.47
CA ASN A 56 3.95 -1.71 -23.20
C ASN A 56 4.82 -2.03 -21.96
N GLY A 57 4.55 -3.14 -21.27
CA GLY A 57 5.25 -3.56 -20.06
C GLY A 57 4.94 -2.73 -18.80
N ILE A 58 3.89 -1.90 -18.82
CA ILE A 58 3.50 -1.05 -17.70
C ILE A 58 1.99 -1.16 -17.47
N ASP A 59 1.60 -1.70 -16.32
CA ASP A 59 0.24 -1.57 -15.81
C ASP A 59 0.12 -0.30 -14.96
N HIS A 60 -0.53 0.72 -15.52
CA HIS A 60 -0.70 2.02 -14.88
C HIS A 60 -1.65 2.01 -13.67
N ARG A 61 -2.35 0.89 -13.42
CA ARG A 61 -3.28 0.75 -12.31
C ARG A 61 -2.60 0.37 -11.00
N ILE A 62 -1.34 -0.09 -11.06
CA ILE A 62 -0.60 -0.59 -9.90
C ILE A 62 0.30 0.51 -9.36
N ASN A 63 0.19 0.77 -8.06
CA ASN A 63 1.10 1.66 -7.35
C ASN A 63 1.94 0.94 -6.29
N ALA A 64 1.47 -0.20 -5.78
CA ALA A 64 2.20 -1.05 -4.85
C ALA A 64 1.64 -2.47 -4.84
N LEU A 65 2.34 -3.37 -4.14
CA LEU A 65 1.99 -4.77 -3.90
C LEU A 65 2.51 -5.17 -2.51
N TYR A 66 1.67 -5.83 -1.72
CA TYR A 66 2.11 -6.52 -0.50
C TYR A 66 2.28 -8.02 -0.72
N ALA A 67 3.51 -8.51 -0.55
CA ALA A 67 3.88 -9.92 -0.63
C ALA A 67 4.19 -10.46 0.77
N PHE A 68 3.19 -11.04 1.43
CA PHE A 68 3.32 -11.56 2.81
C PHE A 68 4.29 -12.74 2.95
N GLU A 69 4.49 -13.55 1.89
CA GLU A 69 5.41 -14.71 1.89
C GLU A 69 6.86 -14.33 1.62
N THR A 70 7.11 -13.08 1.23
CA THR A 70 8.46 -12.62 0.84
C THR A 70 9.10 -11.81 1.97
N GLY A 71 10.33 -12.16 2.33
CA GLY A 71 11.04 -11.53 3.45
C GLY A 71 10.63 -12.09 4.81
N GLU A 72 11.25 -11.59 5.88
CA GLU A 72 11.03 -12.12 7.25
C GLU A 72 9.66 -11.74 7.82
N SER A 73 9.06 -10.64 7.36
CA SER A 73 7.83 -10.07 7.91
C SER A 73 6.85 -9.57 6.84
N GLY A 74 7.05 -10.01 5.60
CA GLY A 74 6.39 -9.50 4.41
C GLY A 74 7.19 -8.39 3.73
N THR A 75 6.94 -8.21 2.43
CA THR A 75 7.60 -7.22 1.59
C THR A 75 6.55 -6.35 0.90
N ILE A 76 6.71 -5.04 0.98
CA ILE A 76 5.95 -4.06 0.21
C ILE A 76 6.81 -3.61 -0.96
N PHE A 77 6.39 -3.97 -2.17
CA PHE A 77 6.92 -3.41 -3.40
C PHE A 77 6.11 -2.17 -3.73
N ILE A 78 6.74 -1.00 -3.80
CA ILE A 78 6.02 0.28 -3.97
C ILE A 78 6.65 1.14 -5.04
N LYS A 79 5.82 1.88 -5.77
CA LYS A 79 6.26 2.82 -6.80
C LYS A 79 7.15 3.87 -6.14
N HIS A 80 8.30 4.14 -6.76
CA HIS A 80 9.26 5.09 -6.24
C HIS A 80 8.57 6.45 -5.97
N PRO A 81 8.79 7.09 -4.81
CA PRO A 81 8.01 8.26 -4.39
C PRO A 81 8.14 9.46 -5.35
N THR A 82 9.26 9.60 -6.06
CA THR A 82 9.47 10.63 -7.10
C THR A 82 8.63 10.40 -8.37
N LEU A 83 7.97 9.25 -8.49
CA LEU A 83 7.13 8.90 -9.64
C LEU A 83 5.63 8.96 -9.28
N VAL A 84 5.30 9.32 -8.05
CA VAL A 84 3.94 9.62 -7.61
C VAL A 84 3.59 11.05 -8.02
N GLU A 85 2.33 11.26 -8.42
CA GLU A 85 1.81 12.56 -8.80
C GLU A 85 2.06 13.60 -7.70
N ASP A 86 2.39 14.84 -8.11
CA ASP A 86 2.70 15.98 -7.24
C ASP A 86 3.91 15.80 -6.31
N SER A 87 4.76 14.79 -6.55
CA SER A 87 5.97 14.55 -5.73
C SER A 87 6.98 15.71 -5.75
N ASP A 88 6.98 16.52 -6.81
CA ASP A 88 7.83 17.71 -6.96
C ASP A 88 7.40 18.91 -6.09
N ARG A 89 6.20 18.85 -5.49
CA ARG A 89 5.69 19.90 -4.60
C ARG A 89 6.23 19.82 -3.17
N PHE A 90 6.94 18.76 -2.83
CA PHE A 90 7.42 18.49 -1.47
C PHE A 90 8.94 18.51 -1.42
N ALA A 91 9.50 19.00 -0.30
CA ALA A 91 10.95 19.01 -0.11
C ALA A 91 11.54 17.58 -0.08
N SER A 92 10.78 16.63 0.46
CA SER A 92 11.03 15.20 0.34
C SER A 92 9.85 14.53 -0.36
N PRO A 93 10.09 13.70 -1.39
CA PRO A 93 9.03 12.90 -2.03
C PRO A 93 8.26 11.99 -1.06
N LEU A 94 8.87 11.62 0.08
CA LEU A 94 8.23 10.82 1.13
C LEU A 94 7.20 11.63 1.94
N ASP A 95 7.18 12.95 1.82
CA ASP A 95 6.20 13.83 2.48
C ASP A 95 4.91 13.99 1.68
N ASN A 96 4.88 13.49 0.44
CA ASN A 96 3.68 13.50 -0.40
C ASN A 96 2.57 12.63 0.21
N PRO A 97 1.41 13.19 0.61
CA PRO A 97 0.31 12.42 1.19
C PRO A 97 -0.20 11.31 0.28
N LYS A 98 -0.13 11.48 -1.06
CA LYS A 98 -0.50 10.41 -2.01
C LYS A 98 0.44 9.21 -1.92
N PHE A 99 1.76 9.45 -1.79
CA PHE A 99 2.71 8.36 -1.58
C PHE A 99 2.48 7.67 -0.23
N ARG A 100 2.26 8.46 0.83
CA ARG A 100 2.00 7.93 2.16
C ARG A 100 0.71 7.11 2.22
N GLU A 101 -0.32 7.50 1.47
CA GLU A 101 -1.55 6.73 1.33
C GLU A 101 -1.34 5.40 0.60
N ILE A 102 -0.57 5.37 -0.48
CA ILE A 102 -0.21 4.12 -1.16
C ILE A 102 0.51 3.18 -0.18
N LEU A 103 1.47 3.70 0.60
CA LEU A 103 2.15 2.90 1.62
C LEU A 103 1.21 2.46 2.75
N LEU A 104 0.31 3.34 3.19
CA LEU A 104 -0.69 3.05 4.22
C LEU A 104 -1.59 1.89 3.78
N HIS A 105 -2.03 1.88 2.53
CA HIS A 105 -2.85 0.81 1.96
C HIS A 105 -2.18 -0.56 2.13
N GLU A 106 -0.92 -0.69 1.71
CA GLU A 106 -0.19 -1.95 1.86
C GLU A 106 0.12 -2.29 3.32
N LEU A 107 0.34 -1.28 4.17
CA LEU A 107 0.50 -1.49 5.61
C LEU A 107 -0.78 -2.01 6.27
N ILE A 108 -1.97 -1.65 5.77
CA ILE A 108 -3.23 -2.21 6.25
C ILE A 108 -3.29 -3.70 5.93
N HIS A 109 -2.90 -4.13 4.73
CA HIS A 109 -2.80 -5.56 4.40
C HIS A 109 -1.78 -6.30 5.27
N HIS A 110 -0.64 -5.66 5.56
CA HIS A 110 0.33 -6.19 6.49
C HIS A 110 -0.25 -6.39 7.89
N VAL A 111 -0.96 -5.39 8.42
CA VAL A 111 -1.62 -5.47 9.73
C VAL A 111 -2.71 -6.55 9.73
N GLN A 112 -3.56 -6.60 8.71
CA GLN A 112 -4.61 -7.61 8.56
C GLN A 112 -4.04 -9.04 8.56
N TRP A 113 -2.88 -9.25 7.92
CA TRP A 113 -2.20 -10.54 7.91
C TRP A 113 -1.67 -10.94 9.29
N HIS A 114 -0.93 -10.05 9.96
CA HIS A 114 -0.25 -10.36 11.23
C HIS A 114 -1.19 -10.37 12.44
N THR A 115 -2.34 -9.72 12.35
CA THR A 115 -3.36 -9.73 13.42
C THR A 115 -4.28 -10.95 13.39
N GLY A 116 -4.20 -11.78 12.34
CA GLY A 116 -5.07 -12.95 12.21
C GLY A 116 -6.38 -12.66 11.45
N GLU A 117 -6.59 -11.42 10.98
CA GLU A 117 -7.81 -11.03 10.27
C GLU A 117 -7.91 -11.71 8.91
N ALA A 118 -6.79 -11.75 8.16
CA ALA A 118 -6.75 -12.31 6.81
C ALA A 118 -7.15 -13.81 6.75
N GLN A 119 -6.96 -14.54 7.84
CA GLN A 119 -7.25 -15.96 7.96
C GLN A 119 -8.76 -16.25 8.08
N GLN A 120 -9.58 -15.22 8.32
CA GLN A 120 -11.03 -15.33 8.39
C GLN A 120 -11.71 -15.13 7.04
N TRP A 121 -10.96 -14.64 6.04
CA TRP A 121 -11.51 -14.28 4.75
C TRP A 121 -11.70 -15.50 3.84
N GLN A 122 -12.71 -15.41 2.96
CA GLN A 122 -12.91 -16.42 1.91
C GLN A 122 -11.90 -16.27 0.77
N CYS A 123 -11.40 -15.05 0.57
CA CYS A 123 -10.34 -14.76 -0.38
C CYS A 123 -9.55 -13.51 0.06
N PRO A 124 -8.30 -13.34 -0.39
CA PRO A 124 -7.45 -12.21 0.03
C PRO A 124 -8.06 -10.82 -0.24
N LYS A 125 -8.85 -10.70 -1.31
CA LYS A 125 -9.46 -9.44 -1.73
C LYS A 125 -10.42 -8.84 -0.70
N GLN A 126 -10.95 -9.61 0.24
CA GLN A 126 -11.87 -9.07 1.25
C GLN A 126 -11.24 -7.94 2.10
N GLY A 127 -9.91 -7.94 2.26
CA GLY A 127 -9.18 -6.87 2.96
C GLY A 127 -9.13 -5.52 2.22
N GLU A 128 -9.39 -5.51 0.92
CA GLU A 128 -9.31 -4.30 0.05
C GLU A 128 -10.28 -3.21 0.50
N THR A 129 -11.50 -3.58 0.90
CA THR A 129 -12.53 -2.60 1.26
C THR A 129 -12.04 -1.68 2.39
N GLU A 130 -11.49 -2.24 3.45
CA GLU A 130 -10.97 -1.46 4.56
C GLU A 130 -9.76 -0.62 4.14
N ALA A 131 -8.82 -1.21 3.37
CA ALA A 131 -7.63 -0.53 2.90
C ALA A 131 -7.96 0.73 2.07
N TYR A 132 -8.92 0.64 1.14
CA TYR A 132 -9.38 1.80 0.36
C TYR A 132 -10.08 2.86 1.21
N LEU A 133 -10.97 2.45 2.13
CA LEU A 133 -11.73 3.39 2.95
C LEU A 133 -10.84 4.15 3.94
N LEU A 134 -9.87 3.46 4.54
CA LEU A 134 -8.88 4.12 5.40
C LEU A 134 -7.94 5.03 4.60
N GLY A 135 -7.56 4.63 3.38
CA GLY A 135 -6.81 5.49 2.47
C GLY A 135 -7.55 6.80 2.16
N ALA A 136 -8.87 6.76 1.87
CA ALA A 136 -9.68 7.97 1.66
C ALA A 136 -9.67 8.88 2.90
N LYS A 137 -9.92 8.30 4.07
CA LYS A 137 -9.90 9.02 5.35
C LYS A 137 -8.55 9.70 5.61
N TYR A 138 -7.45 9.01 5.28
CA TYR A 138 -6.11 9.57 5.42
C TYR A 138 -5.92 10.81 4.53
N LEU A 139 -6.29 10.74 3.25
CA LEU A 139 -6.15 11.87 2.32
C LEU A 139 -7.03 13.06 2.73
N GLU A 140 -8.26 12.80 3.19
CA GLU A 140 -9.18 13.83 3.71
C GLU A 140 -8.56 14.58 4.91
N GLN A 141 -7.98 13.87 5.88
CA GLN A 141 -7.32 14.48 7.04
C GLN A 141 -6.09 15.33 6.68
N HIS A 142 -5.50 15.09 5.51
CA HIS A 142 -4.33 15.82 5.00
C HIS A 142 -4.69 16.83 3.91
N ASP A 143 -5.98 17.18 3.74
CA ASP A 143 -6.46 18.15 2.75
C ASP A 143 -5.93 17.86 1.33
N THR A 144 -5.85 16.57 0.98
CA THR A 144 -5.31 16.11 -0.30
C THR A 144 -6.43 15.53 -1.14
N ALA A 145 -6.54 15.98 -2.40
CA ALA A 145 -7.52 15.44 -3.33
C ALA A 145 -7.29 13.94 -3.57
N ASP A 146 -8.35 13.17 -3.42
CA ASP A 146 -8.34 11.73 -3.65
C ASP A 146 -8.22 11.43 -5.16
N PRO A 147 -7.21 10.67 -5.61
CA PRO A 147 -7.08 10.30 -7.02
C PRO A 147 -8.19 9.33 -7.49
N LEU A 148 -8.92 8.71 -6.56
CA LEU A 148 -10.06 7.82 -6.82
C LEU A 148 -11.38 8.52 -6.48
N TYR A 149 -12.01 9.11 -7.49
CA TYR A 149 -13.22 9.94 -7.35
C TYR A 149 -14.43 9.23 -6.68
N ASP A 150 -14.50 7.89 -6.74
CA ASP A 150 -15.53 7.08 -6.07
C ASP A 150 -14.88 5.94 -5.29
N ARG A 151 -14.33 6.27 -4.12
CA ARG A 151 -13.62 5.31 -3.27
C ARG A 151 -14.49 4.12 -2.88
N TRP A 152 -15.79 4.33 -2.65
CA TRP A 152 -16.73 3.27 -2.30
C TRP A 152 -16.91 2.28 -3.45
N PHE A 153 -17.06 2.75 -4.69
CA PHE A 153 -17.12 1.88 -5.86
C PHE A 153 -15.86 1.01 -5.98
N TRP A 154 -14.67 1.60 -5.86
CA TRP A 154 -13.41 0.86 -5.96
C TRP A 154 -13.21 -0.12 -4.80
N ALA A 155 -13.47 0.31 -3.56
CA ALA A 155 -13.40 -0.53 -2.36
C ALA A 155 -14.24 -1.80 -2.47
N ASN A 156 -15.44 -1.71 -3.06
CA ASN A 156 -16.29 -2.87 -3.30
C ASN A 156 -15.84 -3.69 -4.51
N SER A 157 -15.47 -3.05 -5.61
CA SER A 157 -15.09 -3.73 -6.86
C SER A 157 -13.84 -4.58 -6.68
N TYR A 158 -12.84 -4.06 -5.95
CA TYR A 158 -11.60 -4.78 -5.67
C TYR A 158 -11.77 -5.87 -4.61
N ALA A 159 -12.80 -5.79 -3.76
CA ALA A 159 -13.08 -6.81 -2.74
C ALA A 159 -13.85 -8.04 -3.24
N ILE A 160 -14.27 -8.07 -4.51
CA ILE A 160 -14.98 -9.20 -5.09
C ILE A 160 -14.03 -10.39 -5.29
N CYS A 161 -14.32 -11.47 -4.55
CA CYS A 161 -13.95 -12.83 -4.90
C CYS A 161 -14.78 -13.27 -6.13
#